data_AF-A0A9D5C6Q6-F1
#
_entry.id   AF-A0A9D5C6Q6-F1
#
_cell.length_a   1.000
_cell.length_b   1.000
_cell.length_c   1.000
_cell.angle_alpha   90.00
_cell.angle_beta   90.00
_cell.angle_gamma   90.00
#
_symmetry.space_group_name_H-M   'P 1'
#
loop_
_entity.id
_entity.type
_entity.pdbx_description
1 polymer ?
#
loop_
_entity_poly.entity_id
_entity_poly.type
_entity_poly.pdbx_seq_one_letter_code
_entity_poly.pdbx_strand_id
1 'polypeptide(L)'
;MSLSPTYHWAYQLEPGYLRELLPDSAPKHPESLEDVLNDVYRKIIPGVTHWHGPAYFAYHPSNSSTAGLLGEILSAGFNTVGFSWVTSPTATELEEIVLDWLAKMLKAS
;
A
#
# COMPACT_ATOMS: atom_id res chain seq x y z
N MET A 1 -20.23 2.02 21.89
CA MET A 1 -20.00 2.46 20.50
C MET A 1 -19.70 1.20 19.71
N SER A 2 -20.72 0.68 19.03
CA SER A 2 -20.69 -0.66 18.39
C SER A 2 -19.89 -0.56 17.09
N LEU A 3 -18.77 -1.27 17.00
CA LEU A 3 -18.07 -1.49 15.74
C LEU A 3 -18.87 -2.54 14.96
N SER A 4 -19.79 -2.09 14.11
CA SER A 4 -20.47 -2.99 13.16
C SER A 4 -19.43 -3.60 12.22
N PRO A 5 -19.32 -4.93 12.12
CA PRO A 5 -18.43 -5.60 11.19
C PRO A 5 -19.14 -5.62 9.83
N THR A 6 -19.04 -4.55 9.06
CA THR A 6 -19.66 -4.51 7.73
C THR A 6 -18.73 -3.79 6.78
N TYR A 7 -17.56 -4.39 6.54
CA TYR A 7 -16.89 -4.18 5.25
C TYR A 7 -17.81 -4.78 4.20
N HIS A 8 -18.63 -3.94 3.57
CA HIS A 8 -19.38 -4.34 2.39
C HIS A 8 -18.36 -4.75 1.34
N TRP A 9 -18.55 -5.94 0.78
CA TRP A 9 -17.62 -6.51 -0.17
C TRP A 9 -17.69 -5.70 -1.48
N ALA A 10 -16.52 -5.36 -2.02
CA ALA A 10 -16.39 -4.54 -3.23
C ALA A 10 -17.15 -5.09 -4.46
N TYR A 11 -17.50 -6.38 -4.47
CA TYR A 11 -18.27 -6.98 -5.58
C TYR A 11 -19.72 -6.46 -5.71
N GLN A 12 -20.22 -5.59 -4.82
CA GLN A 12 -21.53 -4.92 -4.99
C GLN A 12 -21.45 -3.68 -5.90
N LEU A 13 -20.26 -3.28 -6.33
CA LEU A 13 -20.05 -2.08 -7.12
C LEU A 13 -19.92 -2.41 -8.60
N GLU A 14 -20.55 -1.59 -9.43
CA GLU A 14 -20.46 -1.72 -10.88
C GLU A 14 -19.20 -1.05 -11.44
N PRO A 15 -18.61 -1.57 -12.52
CA PRO A 15 -17.51 -0.92 -13.21
C PRO A 15 -17.84 0.53 -13.57
N GLY A 16 -16.98 1.47 -13.17
CA GLY A 16 -17.15 2.89 -13.45
C GLY A 16 -17.76 3.72 -12.32
N TYR A 17 -18.29 3.10 -11.25
CA TYR A 17 -18.93 3.84 -10.14
C TYR A 17 -18.07 4.98 -9.57
N LEU A 18 -16.74 4.80 -9.48
CA LEU A 18 -15.84 5.79 -8.90
C LEU A 18 -15.77 7.08 -9.74
N ARG A 19 -15.97 6.99 -11.06
CA ARG A 19 -16.00 8.16 -11.94
C ARG A 19 -17.16 9.10 -11.58
N GLU A 20 -18.28 8.56 -11.13
CA GLU A 20 -19.45 9.36 -10.72
C GLU A 20 -19.23 10.09 -9.39
N LEU A 21 -18.23 9.67 -8.60
CA LEU A 21 -17.91 10.24 -7.28
C LEU A 21 -16.77 11.27 -7.31
N LEU A 22 -15.98 11.29 -8.39
CA LEU A 22 -14.79 12.14 -8.53
C LEU A 22 -15.04 13.29 -9.52
N PRO A 23 -14.36 14.44 -9.35
CA PRO A 23 -14.43 15.52 -10.33
C PRO A 23 -13.91 15.11 -11.71
N ASP A 24 -14.46 15.70 -12.78
CA ASP A 24 -14.04 15.43 -14.17
C ASP A 24 -12.64 15.98 -14.51
N SER A 25 -12.03 16.77 -13.64
CA SER A 25 -10.70 17.36 -13.84
C SER A 25 -9.95 17.53 -12.53
N ALA A 26 -8.62 17.49 -12.57
CA ALA A 26 -7.76 17.77 -11.42
C ALA A 26 -8.01 19.17 -10.84
N PRO A 27 -7.90 19.34 -9.50
CA PRO A 27 -8.14 20.63 -8.86
C PRO A 27 -7.09 21.67 -9.32
N LYS A 28 -7.52 22.91 -9.54
CA LYS A 28 -6.63 24.03 -9.91
C LYS A 28 -5.94 24.67 -8.70
N HIS A 29 -6.45 24.39 -7.51
CA HIS A 29 -5.97 24.95 -6.25
C HIS A 29 -5.73 23.82 -5.24
N PRO A 30 -4.79 23.98 -4.30
CA PRO A 30 -4.56 22.99 -3.25
C PRO A 30 -5.80 22.76 -2.39
N GLU A 31 -5.98 21.53 -1.93
CA GLU A 31 -6.97 21.14 -0.94
C GLU A 31 -6.27 20.81 0.38
N SER A 32 -7.03 20.83 1.49
CA SER A 32 -6.47 20.42 2.78
C SER A 32 -6.24 18.90 2.80
N LEU A 33 -5.28 18.45 3.61
CA LEU A 33 -5.07 17.02 3.81
C LEU A 33 -6.31 16.34 4.41
N GLU A 34 -7.04 17.06 5.27
CA GLU A 34 -8.26 16.55 5.90
C GLU A 34 -9.35 16.27 4.85
N ASP A 35 -9.54 17.16 3.89
CA ASP A 35 -10.51 16.97 2.80
C ASP A 35 -10.14 15.75 1.94
N VAL A 36 -8.86 15.62 1.59
CA VAL A 36 -8.36 14.46 0.83
C VAL A 36 -8.57 13.16 1.61
N LEU A 37 -8.27 13.12 2.90
CA LEU A 37 -8.46 11.93 3.73
C LEU A 37 -9.96 11.59 3.92
N ASN A 38 -10.83 12.61 4.02
CA ASN A 38 -12.27 12.42 4.04
C ASN A 38 -12.78 11.79 2.73
N ASP A 39 -12.25 12.22 1.59
CA ASP A 39 -12.56 11.63 0.29
C ASP A 39 -12.05 10.20 0.16
N VAL A 40 -10.84 9.90 0.64
CA VAL A 40 -10.33 8.52 0.72
C VAL A 40 -11.29 7.65 1.53
N TYR A 41 -11.73 8.11 2.70
CA TYR A 41 -12.63 7.34 3.55
C TYR A 41 -14.01 7.11 2.93
N ARG A 42 -14.58 8.13 2.27
CA ARG A 42 -15.96 8.09 1.78
C ARG A 42 -16.11 7.54 0.37
N LYS A 43 -15.13 7.75 -0.51
CA LYS A 43 -15.21 7.44 -1.94
C LYS A 43 -14.34 6.26 -2.34
N ILE A 44 -13.18 6.08 -1.68
CA ILE A 44 -12.19 5.06 -2.05
C ILE A 44 -12.37 3.79 -1.22
N ILE A 45 -12.25 3.88 0.11
CA ILE A 45 -12.30 2.71 1.01
C ILE A 45 -13.51 1.79 0.75
N PRO A 46 -14.74 2.28 0.52
CA PRO A 46 -15.90 1.41 0.29
C PRO A 46 -15.77 0.48 -0.92
N GLY A 47 -14.95 0.82 -1.92
CA GLY A 47 -14.67 -0.04 -3.07
C GLY A 47 -13.35 -0.78 -3.03
N VAL A 48 -12.56 -0.60 -1.96
CA VAL A 48 -11.33 -1.37 -1.77
C VAL A 48 -11.69 -2.80 -1.36
N THR A 49 -11.16 -3.78 -2.08
CA THR A 49 -11.20 -5.16 -1.62
C THR A 49 -10.24 -5.31 -0.44
N HIS A 50 -10.75 -5.68 0.73
CA HIS A 50 -9.96 -5.81 1.95
C HIS A 50 -9.17 -7.14 1.98
N TRP A 51 -8.06 -7.21 1.23
CA TRP A 51 -7.19 -8.39 1.11
C TRP A 51 -6.68 -8.97 2.44
N HIS A 52 -6.51 -8.13 3.46
CA HIS A 52 -6.04 -8.54 4.79
C HIS A 52 -7.19 -8.84 5.77
N GLY A 53 -8.44 -8.78 5.32
CA GLY A 53 -9.60 -9.08 6.17
C GLY A 53 -9.62 -10.57 6.57
N PRO A 54 -9.99 -10.91 7.81
CA PRO A 54 -10.02 -12.30 8.27
C PRO A 54 -11.03 -13.19 7.52
N ALA A 55 -11.93 -12.58 6.73
CA ALA A 55 -12.93 -13.25 5.92
C ALA A 55 -12.59 -13.28 4.41
N TYR A 56 -11.37 -12.88 4.03
CA TYR A 56 -10.92 -12.92 2.63
C TYR A 56 -10.15 -14.20 2.34
N PHE A 57 -10.73 -15.09 1.52
CA PHE A 57 -10.19 -16.42 1.20
C PHE A 57 -9.89 -16.63 -0.29
N ALA A 58 -9.85 -15.56 -1.08
CA ALA A 58 -9.56 -15.63 -2.52
C ALA A 58 -8.05 -15.50 -2.79
N TYR A 59 -7.58 -16.14 -3.87
CA TYR A 59 -6.19 -16.10 -4.36
C TYR A 59 -5.14 -16.55 -3.30
N HIS A 60 -3.98 -15.88 -3.27
CA HIS A 60 -2.92 -16.06 -2.29
C HIS A 60 -2.87 -14.86 -1.35
N PRO A 61 -2.48 -15.06 -0.07
CA PRO A 61 -2.39 -13.96 0.88
C PRO A 61 -1.33 -12.95 0.44
N SER A 62 -1.70 -11.68 0.42
CA SER A 62 -0.76 -10.58 0.38
C SER A 62 -0.28 -10.34 1.81
N ASN A 63 0.91 -10.83 2.15
CA ASN A 63 1.41 -10.69 3.51
C ASN A 63 1.80 -9.24 3.81
N SER A 64 1.36 -8.72 4.95
CA SER A 64 1.72 -7.40 5.44
C SER A 64 2.10 -7.46 6.92
N SER A 65 2.98 -6.56 7.36
CA SER A 65 3.41 -6.45 8.76
C SER A 65 3.70 -5.00 9.12
N THR A 66 3.62 -4.66 10.39
CA THR A 66 4.00 -3.32 10.89
C THR A 66 5.45 -2.98 10.54
N ALA A 67 6.36 -3.95 10.64
CA ALA A 67 7.76 -3.75 10.27
C ALA A 67 7.92 -3.45 8.77
N GLY A 68 7.21 -4.18 7.90
CA GLY A 68 7.20 -3.91 6.46
C GLY A 68 6.67 -2.52 6.13
N LEU A 69 5.56 -2.11 6.76
CA LEU A 69 4.99 -0.76 6.57
C LEU A 69 5.99 0.34 6.98
N LEU A 70 6.67 0.19 8.11
CA LEU A 70 7.69 1.15 8.54
C LEU A 70 8.88 1.17 7.57
N GLY A 71 9.27 0.02 7.01
CA GLY A 71 10.28 -0.07 5.97
C GLY A 71 9.90 0.72 4.71
N GLU A 72 8.65 0.59 4.24
CA GLU A 72 8.13 1.36 3.10
C GLU A 72 8.12 2.87 3.38
N ILE A 73 7.68 3.29 4.57
CA ILE A 73 7.69 4.71 4.96
C ILE A 73 9.12 5.28 4.96
N LEU A 74 10.08 4.55 5.52
CA LEU A 74 11.48 4.96 5.54
C LEU A 74 12.09 5.01 4.14
N SER A 75 11.84 3.97 3.33
CA SER A 75 12.30 3.89 1.93
C SER A 75 11.78 5.07 1.12
N ALA A 76 10.48 5.35 1.18
CA ALA A 76 9.86 6.50 0.53
C ALA A 76 10.39 7.84 1.06
N GLY A 77 10.67 7.94 2.37
CA GLY A 77 11.25 9.13 2.99
C GLY A 77 12.67 9.42 2.53
N PHE A 78 13.50 8.38 2.34
CA PHE A 78 14.85 8.54 1.78
C PHE A 78 14.83 8.89 0.30
N ASN A 79 13.84 8.40 -0.46
CA ASN A 79 13.61 8.72 -1.87
C ASN A 79 14.89 8.59 -2.74
N THR A 80 15.71 7.58 -2.46
CA THR A 80 16.98 7.33 -3.17
C THR A 80 16.75 6.52 -4.43
N VAL A 81 17.56 6.76 -5.47
CA VAL A 81 17.53 5.98 -6.72
C VAL A 81 18.78 5.11 -6.83
N GLY A 82 18.64 3.81 -6.58
CA GLY A 82 19.73 2.83 -6.48
C GLY A 82 20.04 2.06 -7.77
N PHE A 83 20.04 2.69 -8.95
CA PHE A 83 20.33 1.98 -10.20
C PHE A 83 21.82 1.61 -10.40
N SER A 84 22.71 2.19 -9.59
CA SER A 84 24.13 1.83 -9.55
C SER A 84 24.68 2.03 -8.14
N TRP A 85 25.77 1.33 -7.80
CA TRP A 85 26.40 1.49 -6.49
C TRP A 85 26.76 2.95 -6.19
N VAL A 86 27.25 3.70 -7.19
CA VAL A 86 27.65 5.11 -7.02
C VAL A 86 26.47 6.01 -6.65
N THR A 87 25.24 5.68 -7.06
CA THR A 87 24.05 6.52 -6.80
C THR A 87 23.41 6.26 -5.45
N SER A 88 23.67 5.10 -4.83
CA SER A 88 23.28 4.81 -3.44
C SER A 88 24.06 3.62 -2.87
N PRO A 89 25.32 3.81 -2.42
CA PRO A 89 26.18 2.72 -1.93
C PRO A 89 25.52 1.93 -0.80
N THR A 90 24.92 2.63 0.16
CA THR A 90 24.27 2.02 1.32
C THR A 90 23.06 1.17 0.92
N ALA A 91 22.28 1.58 -0.09
CA ALA A 91 21.16 0.77 -0.55
C ALA A 91 21.64 -0.52 -1.22
N THR A 92 22.65 -0.42 -2.10
CA THR A 92 23.22 -1.58 -2.78
C THR A 92 23.86 -2.57 -1.81
N GLU A 93 24.68 -2.10 -0.88
CA GLU A 93 25.34 -2.99 0.10
C GLU A 93 24.34 -3.60 1.09
N LEU A 94 23.33 -2.85 1.52
CA LEU A 94 22.28 -3.39 2.39
C LEU A 94 21.44 -4.45 1.68
N GLU A 95 21.13 -4.27 0.40
CA GLU A 95 20.45 -5.28 -0.41
C GLU A 95 21.25 -6.59 -0.47
N GLU A 96 22.56 -6.51 -0.73
CA GLU A 96 23.45 -7.68 -0.76
C GLU A 96 23.43 -8.43 0.59
N ILE A 97 23.56 -7.70 1.71
CA ILE A 97 23.55 -8.28 3.05
C ILE A 97 22.20 -8.98 3.35
N VAL A 98 21.08 -8.34 3.03
CA VAL A 98 19.74 -8.91 3.30
C VAL A 98 19.46 -10.12 2.42
N LEU A 99 19.89 -10.11 1.16
CA LEU A 99 19.77 -11.26 0.26
C LEU A 99 20.64 -12.44 0.73
N ASP A 100 21.84 -12.18 1.24
CA ASP A 100 22.68 -13.22 1.85
C ASP A 100 22.01 -13.83 3.10
N TRP A 101 21.38 -13.00 3.95
CA TRP A 101 20.58 -13.51 5.08
C TRP A 101 19.42 -14.39 4.60
N LEU A 102 18.70 -13.97 3.56
CA LEU A 102 17.60 -14.74 2.99
C LEU A 102 18.10 -16.08 2.40
N ALA A 103 19.21 -16.08 1.67
CA ALA A 103 19.81 -17.29 1.13
C ALA A 103 20.15 -18.29 2.24
N LYS A 104 20.74 -17.82 3.34
CA LYS A 104 21.03 -18.63 4.53
C LYS A 104 19.75 -19.20 5.17
N MET A 105 18.68 -18.42 5.26
CA MET A 105 17.39 -18.89 5.77
C MET A 105 16.77 -19.99 4.90
N LEU A 106 16.93 -19.87 3.57
CA LEU A 106 16.47 -20.86 2.61
C LEU A 106 17.38 -22.09 2.53
N LYS A 107 18.53 -22.10 3.22
CA LYS A 107 19.58 -23.10 3.10
C LYS A 107 20.05 -23.27 1.65
N ALA A 108 20.02 -22.19 0.87
CA ALA A 108 20.64 -22.20 -0.45
C ALA A 108 22.16 -22.33 -0.22
N SER A 109 22.72 -23.45 -0.67
CA SER A 109 24.15 -23.79 -0.54
C SER A 109 25.00 -23.14 -1.61
#